data_AF-A0A2P2D687-F1
#
_entry.id   AF-A0A2P2D687-F1
#
_cell.length_a   1.000
_cell.length_b   1.000
_cell.length_c   1.000
_cell.angle_alpha   90.00
_cell.angle_beta   90.00
_cell.angle_gamma   90.00
#
_symmetry.space_group_name_H-M   'P 1'
#
loop_
_entity.id
_entity.type
_entity.pdbx_description
1 polymer ?
#
loop_
_entity_poly.entity_id
_entity_poly.type
_entity_poly.pdbx_seq_one_letter_code
_entity_poly.pdbx_strand_id
1 'polypeptide(L)'
;MKYIIFLLFSFSIAIYGKEPEIQVSVIGKNIYVHTSYKLLKDAYFPSNGLIVETEEGVVLVDTAWGGRESLKRTLELLEVPK
;
A
#
# COMPACT_ATOMS: atom_id res chain seq x y z
N MET A 1 -14.55 -19.51 37.77
CA MET A 1 -13.31 -18.76 37.52
C MET A 1 -12.43 -19.35 36.41
N LYS A 2 -12.33 -20.68 36.26
CA LYS A 2 -11.49 -21.34 35.22
C LYS A 2 -11.84 -20.96 33.77
N TYR A 3 -13.11 -20.72 33.46
CA TYR A 3 -13.56 -20.38 32.10
C TYR A 3 -13.43 -18.88 31.74
N ILE A 4 -13.38 -17.99 32.74
CA ILE A 4 -13.22 -16.54 32.52
C ILE A 4 -11.82 -16.20 32.00
N ILE A 5 -10.80 -16.91 32.49
CA ILE A 5 -9.42 -16.77 32.02
C ILE A 5 -9.30 -17.23 30.56
N PHE A 6 -10.02 -18.28 30.17
CA PHE A 6 -10.03 -18.78 28.79
C PHE A 6 -10.69 -17.80 27.82
N LEU A 7 -11.74 -17.09 28.28
CA LEU A 7 -12.45 -16.09 27.48
C LEU A 7 -11.62 -14.80 27.27
N LEU A 8 -10.82 -14.41 28.27
CA LEU A 8 -9.90 -13.26 28.16
C LEU A 8 -8.71 -13.55 27.23
N PHE A 9 -8.26 -14.80 27.13
CA PHE A 9 -7.14 -15.17 26.26
C PHE A 9 -7.52 -15.20 24.77
N SER A 10 -8.79 -15.48 24.46
CA SER A 10 -9.30 -15.55 23.08
C SER A 10 -9.55 -14.16 22.46
N PHE A 11 -9.74 -13.12 23.29
CA PHE A 11 -9.97 -11.75 22.81
C PHE A 11 -8.68 -11.04 22.33
N SER A 12 -7.50 -11.48 22.80
CA SER A 12 -6.22 -10.81 22.50
C SER A 12 -5.70 -11.03 21.07
N ILE A 13 -6.25 -11.98 20.31
CA ILE A 13 -5.76 -12.33 18.97
C ILE A 13 -6.44 -11.46 17.87
N ALA A 14 -7.46 -10.66 18.21
CA ALA A 14 -8.31 -10.00 17.23
C ALA A 14 -7.83 -8.63 16.71
N ILE A 15 -6.65 -8.12 17.13
CA ILE A 15 -6.23 -6.74 16.81
C ILE A 15 -4.89 -6.69 16.05
N TYR A 16 -4.66 -7.60 15.10
CA TYR A 16 -3.64 -7.37 14.08
C TYR A 16 -4.29 -6.68 12.87
N GLY A 17 -4.24 -5.35 12.85
CA GLY A 17 -4.66 -4.57 11.69
C GLY A 17 -3.71 -4.82 10.51
N LYS A 18 -4.23 -5.32 9.39
CA LYS A 18 -3.44 -5.51 8.16
C LYS A 18 -2.94 -4.15 7.67
N GLU A 19 -1.66 -4.07 7.29
CA GLU A 19 -1.11 -2.87 6.66
C GLU A 19 -1.88 -2.58 5.35
N PRO A 20 -2.22 -1.31 5.05
CA PRO A 20 -2.84 -0.95 3.79
C PRO A 20 -1.93 -1.31 2.62
N GLU A 21 -2.48 -2.02 1.65
CA GLU A 21 -1.79 -2.31 0.39
C GLU A 21 -1.68 -1.04 -0.45
N ILE A 22 -0.69 -1.00 -1.35
CA ILE A 22 -0.61 0.08 -2.33
C ILE A 22 -1.79 -0.05 -3.29
N GLN A 23 -2.43 1.08 -3.58
CA GLN A 23 -3.55 1.14 -4.49
C GLN A 23 -3.13 1.81 -5.80
N VAL A 24 -3.66 1.34 -6.92
CA VAL A 24 -3.50 1.99 -8.22
C VAL A 24 -4.87 2.29 -8.78
N SER A 25 -5.07 3.54 -9.20
CA SER A 25 -6.33 4.00 -9.78
C SER A 25 -6.10 4.59 -11.16
N VAL A 26 -6.99 4.28 -12.11
CA VAL A 26 -6.98 4.86 -13.45
C VAL A 26 -7.63 6.24 -13.40
N ILE A 27 -6.94 7.27 -13.89
CA ILE A 27 -7.48 8.63 -13.96
C ILE A 27 -7.56 9.18 -15.39
N GLY A 28 -7.00 8.44 -16.36
CA GLY A 28 -7.08 8.77 -17.78
C GLY A 28 -6.50 7.65 -18.64
N LYS A 29 -6.59 7.78 -19.96
CA LYS A 29 -5.93 6.86 -20.88
C LYS A 29 -4.43 6.87 -20.58
N ASN A 30 -3.89 5.72 -20.18
CA ASN A 30 -2.48 5.52 -19.84
C ASN A 30 -1.98 6.36 -18.65
N ILE A 31 -2.89 6.89 -17.81
CA ILE A 31 -2.55 7.72 -16.65
C ILE A 31 -3.16 7.10 -15.40
N TYR A 32 -2.31 6.84 -14.41
CA TYR A 32 -2.67 6.18 -13.17
C TYR A 32 -2.11 6.94 -11.97
N VAL A 33 -2.82 6.90 -10.85
CA VAL A 33 -2.31 7.35 -9.55
C VAL A 33 -2.00 6.12 -8.71
N HIS A 34 -0.78 6.03 -8.19
CA HIS A 34 -0.43 5.07 -7.13
C HIS A 34 -0.53 5.76 -5.77
N THR A 35 -1.22 5.13 -4.82
CA THR A 35 -1.37 5.61 -3.45
C THR A 35 -0.71 4.63 -2.50
N SER A 36 0.37 5.07 -1.85
CA SER A 36 1.10 4.31 -0.84
C SER A 36 0.82 4.85 0.56
N TYR A 37 1.04 4.02 1.58
CA TYR A 37 0.73 4.37 2.96
C TYR A 37 1.95 4.21 3.84
N LYS A 38 2.16 5.14 4.77
CA LYS A 38 3.17 5.00 5.83
C LYS A 38 2.51 5.14 7.19
N LEU A 39 2.78 4.18 8.07
CA LEU A 39 2.42 4.30 9.47
C LEU A 39 3.31 5.38 10.11
N LEU A 40 2.70 6.47 10.55
CA LEU A 40 3.36 7.52 11.34
C LEU A 40 2.62 7.63 12.68
N LYS A 41 3.32 7.30 13.76
CA LYS A 41 2.70 7.08 15.09
C LYS A 41 1.65 5.97 14.96
N ASP A 42 0.38 6.31 15.13
CA ASP A 42 -0.72 5.35 15.19
C ASP A 42 -1.70 5.48 14.01
N ALA A 43 -1.30 6.18 12.94
CA ALA A 43 -2.13 6.39 11.77
C ALA A 43 -1.36 6.20 10.46
N TYR A 44 -2.04 5.66 9.46
CA TYR A 44 -1.51 5.56 8.10
C TYR A 44 -1.72 6.87 7.34
N PHE A 45 -0.64 7.41 6.79
CA PHE A 45 -0.67 8.60 5.95
C PHE A 45 -0.51 8.21 4.48
N PRO A 46 -1.46 8.60 3.61
CA PRO A 46 -1.35 8.34 2.18
C PRO A 46 -0.34 9.27 1.52
N SER A 47 0.33 8.79 0.47
CA SER A 47 1.10 9.58 -0.48
C SER A 47 0.78 9.12 -1.89
N ASN A 48 0.44 10.07 -2.75
CA ASN A 48 0.08 9.82 -4.14
C ASN A 48 1.28 10.11 -5.03
N GLY A 49 1.54 9.23 -5.99
CA GLY A 49 2.39 9.53 -7.14
C GLY A 49 1.69 9.15 -8.44
N LEU A 50 2.29 9.54 -9.56
CA LEU A 50 1.73 9.37 -10.89
C LEU A 50 2.50 8.32 -11.67
N ILE A 51 1.78 7.47 -12.39
CA ILE A 51 2.33 6.55 -13.37
C ILE A 51 1.74 6.94 -14.72
N VAL A 52 2.60 7.25 -15.69
CA VAL A 52 2.21 7.54 -17.07
C VAL A 52 2.85 6.51 -17.99
N GLU A 53 2.03 5.76 -18.71
CA GLU A 53 2.50 4.86 -19.75
C GLU A 53 2.65 5.62 -21.06
N THR A 54 3.84 5.50 -21.65
CA THR A 54 4.24 6.09 -22.93
C THR A 54 4.61 4.97 -23.90
N GLU A 55 4.82 5.29 -25.17
CA GLU A 55 5.22 4.29 -26.17
C GLU A 55 6.64 3.76 -25.89
N GLU A 56 7.50 4.59 -25.29
CA GLU A 56 8.90 4.27 -25.00
C GLU A 56 9.12 3.68 -23.60
N GLY A 57 8.08 3.60 -22.76
CA GLY A 57 8.18 3.07 -21.41
C GLY A 57 7.25 3.76 -20.41
N VAL A 58 7.65 3.79 -19.14
CA VAL A 58 6.84 4.35 -18.04
C VAL A 58 7.54 5.52 -17.39
N VAL A 59 6.80 6.62 -17.21
CA VAL A 59 7.22 7.75 -16.37
C VAL A 59 6.57 7.61 -15.00
N LEU A 60 7.42 7.59 -13.97
CA LEU A 60 6.99 7.61 -12.57
C LEU A 60 7.27 8.99 -11.98
N VAL A 61 6.24 9.62 -11.42
CA VAL A 61 6.34 10.85 -10.62
C VAL A 61 6.07 10.50 -9.17
N ASP A 62 7.00 10.86 -8.29
CA ASP A 62 7.03 10.52 -6.86
C ASP A 62 7.01 9.01 -6.57
N THR A 63 8.03 8.52 -5.87
CA THR A 63 8.08 7.12 -5.42
C THR A 63 7.20 6.90 -4.20
N ALA A 64 6.75 5.67 -3.97
CA ALA A 64 6.13 5.30 -2.70
C ALA A 64 7.07 5.53 -1.49
N TRP A 65 6.53 5.51 -0.28
CA TRP A 65 7.33 5.55 0.94
C TRP A 65 8.30 4.36 1.05
N GLY A 66 9.53 4.57 1.54
CA GLY A 66 10.43 3.48 1.93
C GLY A 66 11.73 3.29 1.14
N GLY A 67 12.07 4.18 0.21
CA GLY A 67 13.37 4.16 -0.46
C GLY A 67 13.52 3.02 -1.47
N ARG A 68 14.53 2.15 -1.35
CA ARG A 68 14.77 1.09 -2.37
C ARG A 68 13.64 0.06 -2.46
N GLU A 69 13.02 -0.27 -1.33
CA GLU A 69 11.86 -1.16 -1.29
C GLU A 69 10.63 -0.53 -1.96
N SER A 70 10.53 0.81 -1.95
CA SER A 70 9.42 1.51 -2.58
C SER A 70 9.53 1.49 -4.10
N LEU A 71 10.75 1.59 -4.64
CA LEU A 71 11.01 1.41 -6.07
C LEU A 71 10.59 0.02 -6.54
N LYS A 72 10.97 -1.04 -5.80
CA LYS A 72 10.57 -2.42 -6.13
C LYS A 72 9.04 -2.57 -6.14
N ARG A 73 8.37 -2.04 -5.12
CA ARG A 73 6.90 -2.11 -5.01
C ARG A 73 6.20 -1.31 -6.10
N THR A 74 6.79 -0.20 -6.56
CA THR A 74 6.28 0.53 -7.71
C THR A 74 6.53 -0.21 -9.02
N LEU A 75 7.68 -0.88 -9.20
CA LEU A 75 7.97 -1.71 -10.37
C LEU A 75 7.02 -2.91 -10.46
N GLU A 76 6.71 -3.56 -9.34
CA GLU A 76 5.70 -4.63 -9.28
C GLU A 76 4.34 -4.14 -9.83
N LEU A 77 3.93 -2.90 -9.57
CA LEU A 77 2.68 -2.33 -10.11
C LEU A 77 2.71 -2.10 -11.63
N LEU A 78 3.89 -1.98 -12.23
CA LEU A 78 4.06 -1.86 -13.68
C LEU A 78 4.04 -3.22 -14.37
N GLU A 79 4.38 -4.29 -13.65
CA GLU A 79 4.40 -5.66 -14.15
C GLU A 79 3.05 -6.37 -13.98
N VAL A 80 2.14 -5.84 -13.15
CA VAL A 80 0.78 -6.37 -13.01
C VAL A 80 0.01 -6.11 -14.31
N PRO A 81 -0.58 -7.14 -14.94
CA PRO A 81 -1.44 -6.95 -16.11
C PRO A 81 -2.60 -6.02 -15.74
N LYS A 82 -2.67 -4.88 -16.42
CA LYS A 82 -3.63 -3.80 -16.18
C LYS A 82 -4.99 -4.06 -16.82
#